data_AF-A0A918AB85-F1
#
_entry.id   AF-A0A918AB85-F1
#
_cell.length_a   1.000
_cell.length_b   1.000
_cell.length_c   1.000
_cell.angle_alpha   90.00
_cell.angle_beta   90.00
_cell.angle_gamma   90.00
#
_symmetry.space_group_name_H-M   'P 1'
#
loop_
_entity.id
_entity.type
_entity.pdbx_description
1 polymer ?
#
loop_
_entity_poly.entity_id
_entity_poly.type
_entity_poly.pdbx_seq_one_letter_code
_entity_poly.pdbx_strand_id
1 'polypeptide(L)'
;MLAAGAMAVVSPPAHAAAPAVQITKIYYNSPGSPDNGQNSSLNGEYVQLKNMTRKAVSLRGWTMRDMTRRSDHVYTFGAFTLKPGKTVTLRTGRGKNTATILYWGRSGGGTFAYIWNQASDTGYLHNASGKLVDSCSYNSSRVEYKIC
;
A
#
# COMPACT_ATOMS: atom_id res chain seq x y z
N MET A 1 -29.15 -28.49 -49.92
CA MET A 1 -29.01 -28.07 -48.51
C MET A 1 -27.53 -27.92 -48.21
N LEU A 2 -27.04 -26.70 -48.02
CA LEU A 2 -25.67 -26.42 -47.56
C LEU A 2 -25.78 -26.01 -46.09
N ALA A 3 -25.26 -26.84 -45.18
CA ALA A 3 -25.17 -26.51 -43.77
C ALA A 3 -23.87 -25.72 -43.53
N ALA A 4 -23.99 -24.45 -43.16
CA ALA A 4 -22.86 -23.62 -42.74
C ALA A 4 -22.57 -23.89 -41.25
N GLY A 5 -21.38 -24.42 -40.96
CA GLY A 5 -20.89 -24.62 -39.59
C GLY A 5 -20.38 -23.31 -39.00
N ALA A 6 -20.93 -22.89 -37.86
CA ALA A 6 -20.42 -21.77 -37.08
C ALA A 6 -19.24 -22.23 -36.22
N MET A 7 -18.04 -21.69 -36.46
CA MET A 7 -16.91 -21.85 -35.55
C MET A 7 -17.04 -20.86 -34.38
N ALA A 8 -17.19 -21.38 -33.16
CA ALA A 8 -17.15 -20.59 -31.94
C ALA A 8 -15.72 -20.11 -31.68
N VAL A 9 -15.50 -18.79 -31.72
CA VAL A 9 -14.25 -18.17 -31.29
C VAL A 9 -14.20 -18.13 -29.76
N VAL A 10 -13.38 -18.98 -29.15
CA VAL A 10 -13.10 -18.93 -27.71
C VAL A 10 -12.11 -17.79 -27.47
N SER A 11 -12.56 -16.71 -26.82
CA SER A 11 -11.67 -15.63 -26.39
C SER A 11 -10.76 -16.12 -25.25
N PRO A 12 -9.45 -15.83 -25.26
CA PRO A 12 -8.58 -16.18 -24.14
C PRO A 12 -9.03 -15.42 -22.88
N PRO A 13 -8.79 -15.97 -21.68
CA PRO A 13 -9.09 -15.24 -20.45
C PRO A 13 -8.34 -13.91 -20.46
N ALA A 14 -9.08 -12.82 -20.24
CA ALA A 14 -8.48 -11.51 -20.05
C ALA A 14 -7.60 -11.57 -18.79
N HIS A 15 -6.28 -11.69 -18.97
CA HIS A 15 -5.33 -11.50 -17.89
C HIS A 15 -5.53 -10.08 -17.38
N ALA A 16 -6.01 -9.95 -16.14
CA ALA A 16 -6.08 -8.65 -15.48
C ALA A 16 -4.69 -8.02 -15.53
N ALA A 17 -4.59 -6.84 -16.16
CA ALA A 17 -3.34 -6.12 -16.23
C ALA A 17 -2.82 -5.87 -14.80
N ALA A 18 -1.55 -6.17 -14.56
CA ALA A 18 -0.93 -5.90 -13.27
C ALA A 18 -1.10 -4.42 -12.89
N PRO A 19 -1.33 -4.09 -11.61
CA PRO A 19 -1.56 -2.72 -11.21
C PRO A 19 -0.36 -1.82 -11.50
N ALA A 20 -0.65 -0.60 -11.95
CA ALA A 20 0.37 0.38 -12.32
C ALA A 20 1.25 0.80 -11.13
N VAL A 21 0.66 0.87 -9.94
CA VAL A 21 1.35 1.13 -8.68
C VAL A 21 1.05 -0.03 -7.75
N GLN A 22 2.10 -0.63 -7.19
CA GLN A 22 2.02 -1.80 -6.35
C GLN A 22 2.49 -1.51 -4.93
N ILE A 23 1.84 -2.14 -3.96
CA ILE A 23 2.41 -2.33 -2.62
C ILE A 23 3.49 -3.38 -2.79
N THR A 24 4.76 -3.06 -2.48
CA THR A 24 5.88 -4.01 -2.63
C THR A 24 6.41 -4.53 -1.30
N LYS A 25 6.11 -3.82 -0.21
CA LYS A 25 6.55 -4.21 1.13
C LYS A 25 5.66 -3.59 2.18
N ILE A 26 5.26 -4.39 3.16
CA ILE A 26 4.73 -3.89 4.44
C ILE A 26 5.70 -4.35 5.52
N TYR A 27 6.27 -3.41 6.26
CA TYR A 27 7.09 -3.66 7.43
C TYR A 27 6.25 -3.32 8.66
N TYR A 28 5.84 -4.35 9.39
CA TYR A 28 4.85 -4.25 10.46
C TYR A 28 5.43 -4.49 11.85
N ASN A 29 6.55 -5.21 11.95
CA ASN A 29 7.20 -5.45 13.23
C ASN A 29 8.32 -4.46 13.48
N SER A 30 7.97 -3.23 13.87
CA SER A 30 8.95 -2.16 14.09
C SER A 30 10.17 -2.64 14.90
N PRO A 31 11.40 -2.56 14.36
CA PRO A 31 12.58 -3.00 15.08
C PRO A 31 12.99 -1.85 16.00
N GLY A 32 12.77 -2.01 17.31
CA GLY A 32 13.15 -0.96 18.24
C GLY A 32 12.49 -1.11 19.59
N SER A 33 13.16 -1.84 20.49
CA SER A 33 12.81 -1.78 21.90
C SER A 33 13.29 -0.44 22.49
N PRO A 34 12.48 0.25 23.32
CA PRO A 34 11.10 -0.12 23.65
C PRO A 34 10.10 0.38 22.60
N ASP A 35 9.26 -0.55 22.15
CA ASP A 35 8.00 -0.24 21.48
C ASP A 35 7.09 0.47 22.49
N ASN A 36 7.08 1.79 22.43
CA ASN A 36 6.37 2.65 23.37
C ASN A 36 5.41 3.62 22.66
N GLY A 37 5.15 3.38 21.37
CA GLY A 37 4.34 4.27 20.53
C GLY A 37 4.94 5.67 20.32
N GLN A 38 6.23 5.87 20.62
CA GLN A 38 6.93 7.10 20.24
C GLN A 38 7.17 7.16 18.73
N ASN A 39 7.50 8.36 18.26
CA ASN A 39 7.66 8.64 16.84
C ASN A 39 8.70 7.77 16.13
N SER A 40 9.79 7.41 16.81
CA SER A 40 10.82 6.50 16.28
C SER A 40 10.25 5.11 16.04
N SER A 41 9.53 4.57 17.02
CA SER A 41 8.86 3.26 16.93
C SER A 41 7.79 3.24 15.85
N LEU A 42 6.94 4.28 15.79
CA LEU A 42 5.94 4.42 14.71
C LEU A 42 6.61 4.49 13.34
N ASN A 43 7.70 5.24 13.20
CA ASN A 43 8.39 5.35 11.93
C ASN A 43 9.11 4.06 11.51
N GLY A 44 9.32 3.09 12.41
CA GLY A 44 9.84 1.78 12.07
C GLY A 44 8.83 0.89 11.34
N GLU A 45 7.53 1.16 11.48
CA GLU A 45 6.51 0.58 10.60
C GLU A 45 6.29 1.42 9.35
N TYR A 46 6.15 0.76 8.20
CA TYR A 46 5.95 1.45 6.94
C TYR A 46 5.42 0.53 5.84
N VAL A 47 4.88 1.16 4.80
CA VAL A 47 4.57 0.52 3.52
C VAL A 47 5.38 1.15 2.39
N GLN A 48 5.77 0.33 1.42
CA GLN A 48 6.42 0.79 0.20
C GLN A 48 5.49 0.64 -1.00
N LEU A 49 5.39 1.70 -1.78
CA LEU A 49 4.65 1.73 -3.04
C LEU A 49 5.62 1.95 -4.20
N LYS A 50 5.53 1.13 -5.24
CA LYS A 50 6.36 1.25 -6.44
C LYS A 50 5.51 1.49 -7.67
N ASN A 51 5.90 2.46 -8.49
CA ASN A 51 5.33 2.64 -9.82
C ASN A 51 6.01 1.66 -10.78
N MET A 52 5.27 0.67 -11.25
CA MET A 52 5.78 -0.38 -12.16
C MET A 52 5.76 0.06 -13.63
N THR A 53 5.22 1.24 -13.92
CA THR A 53 5.11 1.75 -15.29
C THR A 53 6.32 2.57 -15.71
N ARG A 54 6.37 2.88 -17.02
CA ARG A 54 7.35 3.79 -17.62
C ARG A 54 6.92 5.27 -17.58
N LYS A 55 5.75 5.58 -17.01
CA LYS A 55 5.20 6.95 -16.93
C LYS A 55 5.08 7.39 -15.47
N ALA A 56 5.17 8.68 -15.22
CA ALA A 56 4.93 9.21 -13.88
C ALA A 56 3.44 9.04 -13.52
N VAL A 57 3.16 8.72 -12.25
CA VAL A 57 1.78 8.56 -11.74
C VAL A 57 1.55 9.58 -10.65
N SER A 58 0.55 10.44 -10.82
CA SER A 58 0.06 11.30 -9.74
C SER A 58 -0.74 10.45 -8.75
N LEU A 59 -0.35 10.49 -7.48
CA LEU A 59 -1.08 9.85 -6.39
C LEU A 59 -2.07 10.81 -5.71
N ARG A 60 -2.26 12.03 -6.22
CA ARG A 60 -3.16 13.00 -5.59
C ARG A 60 -4.56 12.43 -5.40
N GLY A 61 -5.04 12.45 -4.16
CA GLY A 61 -6.36 11.92 -3.76
C GLY A 61 -6.44 10.40 -3.64
N TRP A 62 -5.36 9.67 -3.93
CA TRP A 62 -5.29 8.23 -3.65
C TRP A 62 -5.29 7.99 -2.15
N THR A 63 -5.64 6.77 -1.73
CA THR A 63 -5.63 6.40 -0.32
C THR A 63 -4.88 5.11 -0.04
N MET A 64 -4.17 5.08 1.08
CA MET A 64 -3.61 3.88 1.69
C MET A 64 -4.32 3.62 3.02
N ARG A 65 -4.71 2.37 3.29
CA ARG A 65 -5.32 1.98 4.56
C ARG A 65 -5.01 0.54 4.94
N ASP A 66 -5.21 0.22 6.22
CA ASP A 66 -5.24 -1.14 6.75
C ASP A 66 -6.67 -1.74 6.67
N MET A 67 -6.88 -2.89 7.33
CA MET A 67 -8.18 -3.55 7.42
C MET A 67 -9.18 -2.83 8.35
N THR A 68 -8.70 -2.02 9.30
CA THR A 68 -9.51 -1.37 10.36
C THR A 68 -10.51 -0.35 9.82
N ARG A 69 -10.26 0.25 8.65
CA ARG A 69 -11.15 1.23 7.94
C ARG A 69 -11.54 2.48 8.74
N ARG A 70 -11.01 2.68 9.95
CA ARG A 70 -11.20 3.91 10.72
C ARG A 70 -10.56 5.09 9.98
N SER A 71 -11.12 6.29 10.13
CA SER A 71 -10.64 7.48 9.42
C SER A 71 -9.17 7.80 9.73
N ASP A 72 -8.72 7.53 10.95
CA ASP A 72 -7.35 7.73 11.39
C ASP A 72 -6.37 6.64 10.89
N HIS A 73 -6.89 5.60 10.24
CA HIS A 73 -6.16 4.54 9.52
C HIS A 73 -6.25 4.69 8.00
N VAL A 74 -6.68 5.85 7.50
CA VAL A 74 -6.69 6.17 6.07
C VAL A 74 -5.72 7.33 5.81
N TYR A 75 -4.66 7.07 5.05
CA TYR A 75 -3.78 8.10 4.52
C TYR A 75 -4.33 8.57 3.18
N THR A 76 -4.52 9.87 3.02
CA THR A 76 -4.84 10.46 1.70
C THR A 76 -3.61 11.17 1.16
N PHE A 77 -3.16 10.76 -0.02
CA PHE A 77 -2.01 11.37 -0.67
C PHE A 77 -2.37 12.79 -1.15
N GLY A 78 -1.56 13.77 -0.75
CA GLY A 78 -1.61 15.13 -1.27
C GLY A 78 -1.08 15.24 -2.70
N ALA A 79 -0.54 16.41 -3.08
CA ALA A 79 0.13 16.58 -4.37
C ALA A 79 1.47 15.81 -4.38
N PHE A 80 1.45 14.54 -4.78
CA PHE A 80 2.62 13.68 -4.89
C PHE A 80 2.61 12.93 -6.22
N THR A 81 3.77 12.89 -6.88
CA THR A 81 3.95 12.19 -8.16
C THR A 81 5.05 11.14 -8.02
N LEU A 82 4.68 9.88 -8.21
CA LEU A 82 5.60 8.76 -8.19
C LEU A 82 6.21 8.55 -9.58
N LYS A 83 7.50 8.82 -9.70
CA LYS A 83 8.26 8.70 -10.96
C LYS A 83 8.31 7.25 -11.47
N PRO A 84 8.52 7.02 -12.78
CA PRO A 84 8.63 5.69 -13.37
C PRO A 84 9.65 4.81 -12.64
N GLY A 85 9.27 3.58 -12.31
CA GLY A 85 10.14 2.61 -11.64
C GLY A 85 10.57 2.98 -10.22
N LYS A 86 10.12 4.11 -9.66
CA LYS A 86 10.52 4.59 -8.34
C LYS A 86 9.59 4.08 -7.25
N THR A 87 10.14 4.04 -6.04
CA THR A 87 9.46 3.64 -4.82
C THR A 87 9.34 4.82 -3.88
N VAL A 88 8.18 4.95 -3.23
CA VAL A 88 7.97 5.82 -2.08
C VAL A 88 7.70 4.97 -0.84
N THR A 89 8.30 5.35 0.29
CA THR A 89 8.04 4.74 1.59
C THR A 89 7.12 5.64 2.39
N LEU A 90 5.96 5.13 2.81
CA LEU A 90 5.05 5.81 3.72
C LEU A 90 5.26 5.25 5.13
N ARG A 91 5.89 6.04 6.01
CA ARG A 91 6.12 5.70 7.42
C ARG A 91 4.91 6.08 8.27
N THR A 92 4.61 5.30 9.30
CA THR A 92 3.42 5.51 10.14
C THR A 92 3.50 6.79 10.98
N GLY A 93 4.67 7.12 11.54
CA GLY A 93 4.83 8.27 12.42
C GLY A 93 4.83 9.63 11.70
N ARG A 94 5.34 10.64 12.41
CA ARG A 94 5.54 12.02 11.93
C ARG A 94 6.95 12.21 11.38
N GLY A 95 7.07 13.14 10.44
CA GLY A 95 8.33 13.57 9.85
C GLY A 95 8.09 14.56 8.71
N LYS A 96 9.17 14.95 8.03
CA LYS A 96 9.11 15.86 6.89
C LYS A 96 9.11 15.06 5.59
N ASN A 97 8.05 15.23 4.79
CA ASN A 97 7.94 14.58 3.49
C ASN A 97 9.10 14.95 2.56
N THR A 98 9.54 13.98 1.77
CA THR A 98 10.54 14.10 0.71
C THR A 98 10.01 13.46 -0.58
N ALA A 99 10.85 13.44 -1.63
CA ALA A 99 10.50 12.76 -2.87
C ALA A 99 10.38 11.23 -2.75
N THR A 100 10.90 10.63 -1.69
CA THR A 100 10.97 9.16 -1.52
C THR A 100 10.42 8.67 -0.18
N ILE A 101 10.20 9.57 0.78
CA ILE A 101 9.66 9.24 2.09
C ILE A 101 8.49 10.18 2.41
N LEU A 102 7.36 9.60 2.74
CA LEU A 102 6.17 10.27 3.24
C LEU A 102 5.90 9.81 4.67
N TYR A 103 5.15 10.64 5.39
CA TYR A 103 4.78 10.39 6.77
C TYR A 103 3.27 10.46 6.91
N TRP A 104 2.68 9.42 7.51
CA TRP A 104 1.25 9.35 7.80
C TRP A 104 0.85 10.38 8.86
N GLY A 105 1.79 10.73 9.74
CA GLY A 105 1.58 11.73 10.78
C GLY A 105 0.91 11.17 12.03
N ARG A 106 0.84 9.84 12.19
CA ARG A 106 0.26 9.22 13.39
C ARG A 106 1.04 9.65 14.62
N SER A 107 0.29 9.94 15.68
CA SER A 107 0.80 10.31 17.00
C SER A 107 -0.29 10.02 18.04
N GLY A 108 0.07 9.93 19.31
CA GLY A 108 -0.92 9.64 20.36
C GLY A 108 -0.34 9.03 21.64
N GLY A 109 0.89 8.51 21.59
CA GLY A 109 1.51 7.80 22.72
C GLY A 109 0.88 6.42 22.91
N GLY A 110 1.70 5.38 22.99
CA GLY A 110 1.22 4.00 23.11
C GLY A 110 0.75 3.37 21.79
N THR A 111 0.22 2.16 21.90
CA THR A 111 0.03 1.23 20.78
C THR A 111 -1.12 1.59 19.83
N PHE A 112 -1.99 2.52 20.20
CA PHE A 112 -3.12 2.93 19.37
C PHE A 112 -2.75 3.73 18.12
N ALA A 113 -1.51 4.23 18.04
CA ALA A 113 -1.04 5.01 16.89
C ALA A 113 -0.49 4.14 15.74
N TYR A 114 -0.26 2.84 15.98
CA TYR A 114 0.14 1.91 14.93
C TYR A 114 -0.94 1.74 13.88
N ILE A 115 -0.50 1.36 12.68
CA ILE A 115 -1.39 1.11 11.53
C ILE A 115 -1.36 -0.36 11.16
N TRP A 116 -0.20 -1.00 11.29
CA TRP A 116 0.00 -2.36 10.82
C TRP A 116 -0.07 -3.32 12.00
N ASN A 117 -1.04 -4.23 11.99
CA ASN A 117 -1.17 -5.22 13.05
C ASN A 117 -0.03 -6.26 12.97
N GLN A 118 0.52 -6.64 14.12
CA GLN A 118 1.67 -7.54 14.22
C GLN A 118 1.40 -9.00 13.81
N ALA A 119 0.18 -9.49 13.98
CA ALA A 119 -0.15 -10.89 13.69
C ALA A 119 -0.63 -11.07 12.25
N SER A 120 -1.56 -10.23 11.83
CA SER A 120 -2.14 -10.25 10.49
C SER A 120 -2.77 -8.92 10.16
N ASP A 121 -2.64 -8.50 8.90
CA ASP A 121 -3.28 -7.30 8.38
C ASP A 121 -3.38 -7.38 6.86
N THR A 122 -4.09 -6.42 6.28
CA THR A 122 -4.10 -6.18 4.83
C THR A 122 -4.00 -4.69 4.54
N GLY A 123 -2.96 -4.33 3.79
CA GLY A 123 -2.84 -2.99 3.20
C GLY A 123 -3.64 -2.90 1.91
N TYR A 124 -4.37 -1.80 1.71
CA TYR A 124 -5.13 -1.53 0.50
C TYR A 124 -4.79 -0.16 -0.06
N LEU A 125 -4.43 -0.12 -1.35
CA LEU A 125 -4.19 1.08 -2.12
C LEU A 125 -5.39 1.34 -3.05
N HIS A 126 -6.04 2.49 -2.90
CA HIS A 126 -7.12 2.91 -3.79
C HIS A 126 -6.70 4.16 -4.56
N ASN A 127 -7.18 4.28 -5.79
CA ASN A 127 -6.98 5.50 -6.57
C ASN A 127 -7.93 6.63 -6.11
N ALA A 128 -7.80 7.80 -6.74
CA ALA A 128 -8.62 8.97 -6.42
C ALA A 128 -10.14 8.79 -6.65
N SER A 129 -10.55 7.81 -7.47
CA SER A 129 -11.98 7.48 -7.66
C SER A 129 -12.48 6.41 -6.68
N GLY A 130 -11.65 6.02 -5.69
CA GLY A 130 -11.98 4.97 -4.72
C GLY A 130 -11.89 3.55 -5.26
N LYS A 131 -11.36 3.33 -6.47
CA LYS A 131 -11.17 1.99 -7.02
C LYS A 131 -9.92 1.36 -6.40
N LEU A 132 -10.03 0.11 -5.95
CA LEU A 132 -8.89 -0.68 -5.49
C LEU A 132 -7.87 -0.84 -6.63
N VAL A 133 -6.64 -0.44 -6.36
CA VAL A 133 -5.49 -0.59 -7.26
C VAL A 133 -4.71 -1.83 -6.89
N ASP A 134 -4.36 -1.97 -5.61
CA ASP A 134 -3.58 -3.11 -5.13
C ASP A 134 -3.86 -3.39 -3.66
N SER A 135 -3.58 -4.62 -3.23
CA SER A 135 -3.68 -5.03 -1.83
C SER A 135 -2.63 -6.07 -1.47
N CYS A 136 -2.10 -6.01 -0.25
CA CYS A 136 -1.17 -7.00 0.25
C CYS A 136 -1.52 -7.43 1.66
N SER A 137 -1.69 -8.74 1.84
CA SER A 137 -2.04 -9.37 3.11
C SER A 137 -0.87 -10.16 3.69
N TYR A 138 -0.82 -10.23 5.01
CA TYR A 138 0.06 -11.12 5.74
C TYR A 138 -0.65 -11.71 6.95
N ASN A 139 -0.17 -12.86 7.39
CA ASN A 139 -0.69 -13.60 8.54
C ASN A 139 0.46 -14.37 9.20
N SER A 140 1.40 -13.63 9.79
CA SER A 140 2.57 -14.18 10.46
C SER A 140 3.12 -13.14 11.43
N SER A 141 3.25 -13.51 12.70
CA SER A 141 3.95 -12.71 13.72
C SER A 141 5.44 -13.07 13.84
N ARG A 142 5.94 -13.99 13.00
CA ARG A 142 7.30 -14.55 13.11
C ARG A 142 8.36 -13.81 12.28
N VAL A 143 7.93 -12.89 11.42
CA VAL A 143 8.83 -12.13 10.54
C VAL A 143 8.48 -10.65 10.66
N GLU A 144 9.41 -9.79 10.26
CA GLU A 144 9.21 -8.36 10.48
C GLU A 144 8.43 -7.66 9.37
N TYR A 145 8.38 -8.30 8.20
CA TYR A 145 7.81 -7.73 7.01
C TYR A 145 7.24 -8.78 6.07
N LYS A 146 6.38 -8.31 5.18
CA LYS A 146 5.87 -9.05 4.03
C LYS A 146 6.40 -8.40 2.75
N ILE A 147 7.02 -9.20 1.88
CA ILE A 147 7.21 -8.83 0.48
C ILE A 147 5.92 -9.16 -0.27
N CYS A 148 5.53 -8.18 -1.05
CA CYS A 148 4.43 -8.18 -1.98
C CYS A 148 5.10 -7.99 -3.38
#